data_AF-A0A2N9NYU3-F1
#
_entry.id   AF-A0A2N9NYU3-F1
#
_cell.length_a   1.000
_cell.length_b   1.000
_cell.length_c   1.000
_cell.angle_alpha   90.00
_cell.angle_beta   90.00
_cell.angle_gamma   90.00
#
_symmetry.space_group_name_H-M   'P 1'
#
loop_
_entity.id
_entity.type
_entity.pdbx_description
1 polymer ?
#
loop_
_entity_poly.entity_id
_entity_poly.type
_entity_poly.pdbx_seq_one_letter_code
_entity_poly.pdbx_strand_id
1 'polypeptide(L)'
;MVDLYRLSSPSYPMQSPQSGWLRSSWPRESASGIIYLVDPDRRCVYRGFRILWLDRVRLLFQQQDIFGIATEGNRFSTKYGTYWAYRVVLLSVSGSQEPLGNWRREWLKEYNEEAAKLAKMLGCPAHLTSAQSTLRFEMQGQNPVVSFGPYKSGLNRIKMVRLIAVAFALLLYLLVLSLVVAKRR
;
A
#
# COMPACT_ATOMS: atom_id res chain seq x y z
N MET A 1 14.68 14.15 29.19
CA MET A 1 14.67 12.78 29.72
C MET A 1 13.24 12.28 29.54
N VAL A 2 13.00 11.43 28.54
CA VAL A 2 11.63 11.06 28.14
C VAL A 2 11.38 9.64 28.62
N ASP A 3 10.56 9.51 29.64
CA ASP A 3 10.16 8.24 30.24
C ASP A 3 9.17 7.51 29.32
N LEU A 4 9.55 6.30 28.92
CA LEU A 4 8.75 5.35 28.15
C LEU A 4 7.97 4.47 29.12
N TYR A 5 6.66 4.70 29.25
CA TYR A 5 5.78 3.80 29.98
C TYR A 5 5.52 2.52 29.19
N ARG A 6 5.98 1.41 29.76
CA ARG A 6 5.59 0.03 29.43
C ARG A 6 4.49 -0.36 30.39
N LEU A 7 3.25 -0.54 29.92
CA LEU A 7 2.18 -1.14 30.74
C LEU A 7 1.39 -2.16 29.94
N SER A 8 1.66 -3.42 30.26
CA SER A 8 0.66 -4.47 30.41
C SER A 8 -0.50 -4.01 31.30
N SER A 9 -1.75 -4.15 30.85
CA SER A 9 -2.96 -3.96 31.66
C SER A 9 -3.00 -4.96 32.84
N PRO A 10 -3.67 -4.69 34.00
CA PRO A 10 -4.92 -3.92 34.12
C PRO A 10 -5.14 -2.99 35.35
N SER A 11 -6.17 -2.11 35.21
CA SER A 11 -7.08 -1.46 36.18
C SER A 11 -6.58 -0.74 37.46
N TYR A 12 -6.58 0.62 37.45
CA TYR A 12 -7.37 1.57 38.30
C TYR A 12 -6.89 3.03 38.07
N PRO A 13 -7.58 4.10 38.55
CA PRO A 13 -7.78 5.33 37.82
C PRO A 13 -6.78 6.43 38.22
N MET A 14 -6.40 7.28 37.26
CA MET A 14 -5.84 8.58 37.60
C MET A 14 -6.17 9.61 36.52
N GLN A 15 -6.59 10.77 37.01
CA GLN A 15 -7.10 11.92 36.28
C GLN A 15 -6.00 12.64 35.50
N SER A 16 -6.44 13.29 34.43
CA SER A 16 -5.69 14.04 33.41
C SER A 16 -4.80 15.17 33.94
N PRO A 17 -3.86 15.62 33.08
CA PRO A 17 -3.83 17.02 32.69
C PRO A 17 -4.28 17.18 31.23
N GLN A 18 -5.16 18.17 31.02
CA GLN A 18 -5.83 18.50 29.78
C GLN A 18 -4.83 18.94 28.69
N SER A 19 -4.65 18.11 27.66
CA SER A 19 -4.32 18.57 26.31
C SER A 19 -4.98 17.61 25.32
N GLY A 20 -5.66 18.17 24.32
CA GLY A 20 -6.66 17.50 23.46
C GLY A 20 -6.12 16.45 22.50
N TRP A 21 -5.37 15.46 22.98
CA TRP A 21 -5.08 14.24 22.24
C TRP A 21 -6.37 13.41 22.15
N LEU A 22 -7.15 13.66 21.09
CA LEU A 22 -8.29 12.82 20.74
C LEU A 22 -7.81 11.37 20.55
N ARG A 23 -8.12 10.53 21.55
CA ARG A 23 -8.03 9.06 21.55
C ARG A 23 -8.86 8.44 20.42
N SER A 24 -8.46 8.62 19.16
CA SER A 24 -9.12 7.93 18.03
C SER A 24 -8.17 7.27 17.02
N SER A 25 -6.86 7.28 17.26
CA SER A 25 -5.86 6.62 16.39
C SER A 25 -5.32 5.35 17.05
N TRP A 26 -5.99 4.23 16.80
CA TRP A 26 -5.41 2.90 17.03
C TRP A 26 -4.13 2.74 16.20
N PRO A 27 -3.04 2.15 16.73
CA PRO A 27 -1.92 1.72 15.91
C PRO A 27 -2.40 0.56 15.04
N ARG A 28 -2.56 0.78 13.73
CA ARG A 28 -2.73 -0.32 12.77
C ARG A 28 -1.36 -0.89 12.47
N GLU A 29 -1.03 -2.01 13.10
CA GLU A 29 0.10 -2.83 12.66
C GLU A 29 -0.14 -3.28 11.22
N SER A 30 0.72 -2.81 10.30
CA SER A 30 0.90 -3.51 9.04
C SER A 30 1.42 -4.93 9.32
N ALA A 31 1.27 -5.88 8.39
CA ALA A 31 1.91 -7.19 8.51
C ALA A 31 3.45 -7.11 8.65
N SER A 32 4.03 -5.92 8.46
CA SER A 32 5.43 -5.58 8.61
C SER A 32 5.77 -4.78 9.89
N GLY A 33 4.83 -4.61 10.82
CA GLY A 33 5.07 -3.90 12.10
C GLY A 33 5.23 -2.38 11.95
N ILE A 34 4.75 -1.80 10.84
CA ILE A 34 4.78 -0.36 10.58
C ILE A 34 3.54 0.27 11.21
N ILE A 35 3.74 1.37 11.93
CA ILE A 35 2.68 2.18 12.52
C ILE A 35 2.70 3.54 11.83
N TYR A 36 1.53 4.03 11.40
CA TYR A 36 1.39 5.39 10.87
C TYR A 36 0.74 6.29 11.92
N LEU A 37 1.30 7.48 12.12
CA LEU A 37 0.73 8.51 12.98
C LEU A 37 0.34 9.70 12.12
N VAL A 38 -0.90 10.15 12.27
CA VAL A 38 -1.44 11.31 11.57
C VAL A 38 -1.61 12.43 12.58
N ASP A 39 -0.95 13.55 12.34
CA ASP A 39 -1.11 14.77 13.12
C ASP A 39 -2.09 15.68 12.35
N PRO A 40 -3.34 15.84 12.81
CA PRO A 40 -4.35 16.65 12.12
C PRO A 40 -4.10 18.16 12.25
N ASP A 41 -3.41 18.60 13.31
CA ASP A 41 -3.15 20.03 13.55
C ASP A 41 -2.05 20.52 12.61
N ARG A 42 -0.99 19.71 12.46
CA ARG A 42 0.11 19.97 11.52
C ARG A 42 -0.13 19.41 10.12
N ARG A 43 -1.21 18.64 9.94
CA ARG A 43 -1.61 17.97 8.68
C ARG A 43 -0.47 17.18 8.06
N CYS A 44 0.22 16.38 8.87
CA CYS A 44 1.36 15.59 8.43
C CYS A 44 1.23 14.13 8.84
N VAL A 45 1.99 13.29 8.13
CA VAL A 45 2.01 11.84 8.35
C VAL A 45 3.41 11.43 8.77
N TYR A 46 3.49 10.74 9.89
CA TYR A 46 4.70 10.11 10.38
C TYR A 46 4.62 8.60 10.22
N ARG A 47 5.78 8.00 9.96
CA ARG A 47 5.96 6.55 9.93
C ARG A 47 6.80 6.13 11.12
N GLY A 48 6.20 5.34 11.99
CA GLY A 48 6.87 4.63 13.07
C GLY A 48 7.33 3.26 12.59
N PHE A 49 8.57 2.92 12.92
CA PHE A 49 9.08 1.56 12.81
C PHE A 49 9.82 1.18 14.08
N ARG A 50 9.62 -0.07 14.51
CA ARG A 50 10.29 -0.64 15.67
C ARG A 50 11.42 -1.52 15.19
N ILE A 51 12.65 -1.18 15.55
CA ILE A 51 13.81 -2.06 15.36
C ILE A 51 14.26 -2.52 16.73
N LEU A 52 14.05 -3.80 17.02
CA LEU A 52 14.30 -4.42 18.32
C LEU A 52 13.52 -3.70 19.45
N TRP A 53 14.21 -2.85 20.21
CA TRP A 53 13.70 -2.12 21.38
C TRP A 53 13.68 -0.60 21.18
N LEU A 54 14.05 -0.11 19.98
CA LEU A 54 14.08 1.30 19.65
C LEU A 54 12.92 1.64 18.72
N ASP A 55 12.07 2.54 19.20
CA ASP A 55 11.02 3.15 18.39
C ASP A 55 11.62 4.36 17.66
N ARG A 56 11.59 4.33 16.33
CA ARG A 56 11.93 5.49 15.51
C ARG A 56 10.70 5.97 14.78
N VAL A 57 10.43 7.26 14.91
CA VAL A 57 9.37 7.96 14.19
C VAL A 57 10.03 8.91 13.20
N ARG A 58 9.67 8.79 11.93
CA ARG A 58 10.16 9.67 10.86
C ARG A 58 8.99 10.39 10.22
N LEU A 59 9.14 11.70 10.00
CA LEU A 59 8.21 12.45 9.16
C LEU A 59 8.26 11.88 7.75
N LEU A 60 7.11 11.44 7.25
CA LEU A 60 6.99 10.81 5.94
C LEU A 60 6.49 11.81 4.90
N PHE A 61 5.41 12.53 5.22
CA PHE A 61 4.81 13.53 4.33
C PHE A 61 4.37 14.76 5.12
N GLN A 62 4.69 15.95 4.60
CA GLN A 62 4.05 17.19 5.02
C GLN A 62 2.81 17.44 4.16
N GLN A 63 1.93 18.34 4.60
CA GLN A 63 0.69 18.66 3.88
C GLN A 63 0.92 18.96 2.39
N GLN A 64 1.96 19.74 2.06
CA GLN A 64 2.31 20.13 0.68
C GLN A 64 2.80 18.96 -0.19
N ASP A 65 3.26 17.86 0.42
CA ASP A 65 3.74 16.68 -0.28
C ASP A 65 2.60 15.70 -0.60
N ILE A 66 1.41 15.93 -0.03
CA ILE A 66 0.25 15.05 -0.12
C ILE A 66 -0.65 15.55 -1.24
N PHE A 67 -0.74 14.76 -2.31
CA PHE A 67 -1.70 15.00 -3.38
C PHE A 67 -3.12 14.64 -2.95
N GLY A 68 -3.28 13.52 -2.25
CA GLY A 68 -4.58 13.08 -1.75
C GLY A 68 -4.54 11.73 -1.07
N ILE A 69 -5.66 11.33 -0.49
CA ILE A 69 -5.85 9.97 0.04
C ILE A 69 -6.78 9.22 -0.90
N ALA A 70 -6.44 7.98 -1.22
CA ALA A 70 -7.23 7.14 -2.11
C ALA A 70 -7.51 5.77 -1.50
N THR A 71 -8.55 5.12 -2.01
CA THR A 71 -8.75 3.69 -1.78
C THR A 71 -8.23 2.93 -2.99
N GLU A 72 -7.30 2.00 -2.79
CA GLU A 72 -6.79 1.12 -3.84
C GLU A 72 -7.56 -0.19 -3.81
N GLY A 73 -8.08 -0.63 -4.97
CA GLY A 73 -8.65 -1.96 -5.16
C GLY A 73 -7.74 -2.85 -6.01
N ASN A 74 -7.55 -4.10 -5.58
CA ASN A 74 -6.77 -5.06 -6.34
C ASN A 74 -7.44 -6.43 -6.36
N ARG A 75 -7.30 -7.11 -7.50
CA ARG A 75 -7.81 -8.45 -7.72
C ARG A 75 -6.73 -9.47 -7.40
N PHE A 76 -7.03 -10.35 -6.46
CA PHE A 76 -6.19 -11.47 -6.08
C PHE A 76 -6.76 -12.76 -6.67
N SER A 77 -5.87 -13.61 -7.21
CA SER A 77 -6.23 -14.92 -7.74
C SER A 77 -5.60 -16.00 -6.88
N THR A 78 -6.43 -16.94 -6.42
CA THR A 78 -6.00 -18.11 -5.64
C THR A 78 -6.50 -19.39 -6.31
N LYS A 79 -6.08 -20.55 -5.80
CA LYS A 79 -6.57 -21.86 -6.27
C LYS A 79 -8.09 -22.06 -6.06
N TYR A 80 -8.71 -21.29 -5.16
CA TYR A 80 -10.13 -21.38 -4.82
C TYR A 80 -11.00 -20.31 -5.50
N GLY A 81 -10.41 -19.51 -6.40
CA GLY A 81 -11.10 -18.45 -7.11
C GLY A 81 -10.44 -17.09 -6.95
N THR A 82 -11.10 -16.07 -7.49
CA THR A 82 -10.62 -14.69 -7.47
C THR A 82 -11.44 -13.84 -6.52
N TYR A 83 -10.77 -13.00 -5.73
CA TYR A 83 -11.42 -12.05 -4.85
C TYR A 83 -10.82 -10.66 -5.00
N TRP A 84 -11.58 -9.65 -4.58
CA TRP A 84 -11.12 -8.27 -4.52
C TRP A 84 -10.77 -7.92 -3.09
N ALA A 85 -9.62 -7.28 -2.92
CA ALA A 85 -9.25 -6.66 -1.66
C ALA A 85 -8.94 -5.19 -1.87
N TYR A 86 -9.13 -4.43 -0.81
CA TYR A 86 -9.00 -2.99 -0.79
C TYR A 86 -8.03 -2.58 0.32
N ARG A 87 -7.41 -1.40 0.17
CA ARG A 87 -6.63 -0.73 1.22
C ARG A 87 -6.65 0.78 1.00
N VAL A 88 -6.35 1.54 2.04
CA VAL A 88 -6.13 2.99 1.92
C VAL A 88 -4.68 3.25 1.55
N VAL A 89 -4.48 4.20 0.63
CA VAL A 89 -3.17 4.66 0.18
C VAL A 89 -3.10 6.19 0.21
N LEU A 90 -1.92 6.71 0.54
CA LEU A 90 -1.58 8.12 0.40
C LEU A 90 -0.89 8.33 -0.94
N LEU A 91 -1.34 9.34 -1.67
CA LEU A 91 -0.79 9.75 -2.95
C LEU A 91 0.07 11.00 -2.73
N SER A 92 1.34 10.92 -3.12
CA SER A 92 2.24 12.05 -3.03
C SER A 92 2.21 12.87 -4.31
N VAL A 93 2.42 14.18 -4.19
CA VAL A 93 2.65 15.08 -5.34
C VAL A 93 3.82 14.61 -6.20
N SER A 94 4.79 13.90 -5.62
CA SER A 94 5.94 13.29 -6.32
C SER A 94 5.59 12.11 -7.24
N GLY A 95 4.36 11.62 -7.21
CA GLY A 95 3.95 10.41 -7.95
C GLY A 95 4.16 9.10 -7.17
N SER A 96 4.61 9.15 -5.92
CA SER A 96 4.70 7.96 -5.07
C SER A 96 3.36 7.59 -4.42
N GLN A 97 3.17 6.29 -4.16
CA GLN A 97 2.00 5.73 -3.46
C GLN A 97 2.48 5.04 -2.19
N GLU A 98 2.04 5.51 -1.02
CA GLU A 98 2.35 4.88 0.27
C GLU A 98 1.09 4.19 0.82
N PRO A 99 1.11 2.86 1.04
CA PRO A 99 -0.01 2.18 1.66
C PRO A 99 -0.10 2.50 3.15
N LEU A 100 -1.26 2.97 3.59
CA LEU A 100 -1.53 3.29 5.01
C LEU A 100 -2.17 2.11 5.76
N GLY A 101 -2.35 0.97 5.10
CA GLY A 101 -2.92 -0.22 5.69
C GLY A 101 -2.72 -1.49 4.86
N ASN A 102 -3.04 -2.62 5.47
CA ASN A 102 -3.02 -3.91 4.79
C ASN A 102 -4.22 -4.07 3.86
N TRP A 103 -4.11 -5.00 2.92
CA TRP A 103 -5.21 -5.45 2.09
C TRP A 103 -6.27 -6.19 2.92
N ARG A 104 -7.56 -5.85 2.75
CA ARG A 104 -8.67 -6.66 3.26
C ARG A 104 -9.72 -6.90 2.20
N ARG A 105 -10.26 -8.12 2.21
CA ARG A 105 -11.28 -8.59 1.27
C ARG A 105 -12.63 -7.94 1.59
N GLU A 106 -13.35 -7.46 0.57
CA GLU A 106 -14.75 -6.98 0.67
C GLU A 106 -15.01 -5.76 1.58
N TRP A 107 -13.98 -5.06 2.06
CA TRP A 107 -14.09 -3.90 2.98
C TRP A 107 -14.14 -2.54 2.26
N LEU A 108 -14.80 -2.48 1.11
CA LEU A 108 -14.77 -1.28 0.26
C LEU A 108 -15.35 -0.05 0.97
N LYS A 109 -16.51 -0.21 1.62
CA LYS A 109 -17.24 0.89 2.25
C LYS A 109 -16.42 1.48 3.39
N GLU A 110 -15.91 0.61 4.25
CA GLU A 110 -15.11 0.97 5.42
C GLU A 110 -13.84 1.69 5.02
N TYR A 111 -13.15 1.24 3.97
CA TYR A 111 -11.95 1.92 3.49
C TYR A 111 -12.25 3.24 2.79
N ASN A 112 -13.37 3.38 2.08
CA ASN A 112 -13.78 4.67 1.52
C ASN A 112 -14.10 5.69 2.62
N GLU A 113 -14.80 5.26 3.68
CA GLU A 113 -15.08 6.10 4.86
C GLU A 113 -13.77 6.49 5.58
N GLU A 114 -12.85 5.55 5.74
CA GLU A 114 -11.54 5.79 6.35
C GLU A 114 -10.68 6.74 5.51
N ALA A 115 -10.64 6.55 4.19
CA ALA A 115 -9.96 7.44 3.26
C ALA A 115 -10.51 8.87 3.34
N ALA A 116 -11.84 9.03 3.34
CA ALA A 116 -12.49 10.32 3.47
C ALA A 116 -12.16 11.00 4.81
N LYS A 117 -12.15 10.25 5.91
CA LYS A 117 -11.77 10.76 7.23
C LYS A 117 -10.31 11.23 7.26
N LEU A 118 -9.38 10.44 6.71
CA LEU A 118 -7.96 10.78 6.64
C LEU A 118 -7.72 12.00 5.76
N ALA A 119 -8.35 12.06 4.59
CA ALA A 119 -8.29 13.20 3.69
C ALA A 119 -8.75 14.49 4.38
N LYS A 120 -9.85 14.42 5.14
CA LYS A 120 -10.36 15.55 5.93
C LYS A 120 -9.36 15.99 7.00
N MET A 121 -8.75 15.05 7.73
CA MET A 121 -7.75 15.36 8.76
C MET A 121 -6.49 16.00 8.18
N LEU A 122 -6.08 15.59 6.98
CA LEU A 122 -4.88 16.10 6.30
C LEU A 122 -5.18 17.34 5.44
N GLY A 123 -6.44 17.74 5.29
CA GLY A 123 -6.82 18.87 4.46
C GLY A 123 -6.51 18.68 2.97
N CYS A 124 -6.66 17.46 2.47
CA CYS A 124 -6.40 17.08 1.07
C CYS A 124 -7.64 16.38 0.45
N PRO A 125 -7.72 16.23 -0.88
CA PRO A 125 -8.84 15.53 -1.51
C PRO A 125 -8.84 14.03 -1.21
N ALA A 126 -10.05 13.45 -1.22
CA ALA A 126 -10.28 12.00 -1.15
C ALA A 126 -10.64 11.46 -2.53
N HIS A 127 -9.92 10.43 -2.99
CA HIS A 127 -10.20 9.71 -4.22
C HIS A 127 -10.78 8.33 -3.89
N LEU A 128 -12.11 8.28 -3.84
CA LEU A 128 -12.82 7.07 -3.45
C LEU A 128 -12.92 6.10 -4.63
N THR A 129 -12.73 4.82 -4.33
CA THR A 129 -12.78 3.77 -5.35
C THR A 129 -14.17 3.19 -5.47
N SER A 130 -14.52 2.72 -6.67
CA SER A 130 -15.73 1.92 -6.89
C SER A 130 -15.41 0.43 -6.76
N ALA A 131 -16.46 -0.38 -6.62
CA ALA A 131 -16.31 -1.83 -6.55
C ALA A 131 -15.59 -2.36 -7.79
N GLN A 132 -14.65 -3.29 -7.57
CA GLN A 132 -13.93 -3.99 -8.64
C GLN A 132 -13.16 -3.07 -9.60
N SER A 133 -12.62 -1.97 -9.07
CA SER A 133 -11.77 -1.05 -9.82
C SER A 133 -10.36 -0.98 -9.23
N THR A 134 -9.39 -0.71 -10.10
CA THR A 134 -8.00 -0.55 -9.72
C THR A 134 -7.60 0.91 -9.87
N LEU A 135 -6.95 1.43 -8.83
CA LEU A 135 -6.37 2.76 -8.82
C LEU A 135 -5.22 2.82 -9.82
N ARG A 136 -5.23 3.85 -10.67
CA ARG A 136 -4.09 4.23 -11.51
C ARG A 136 -3.67 5.62 -11.11
N PHE A 137 -2.44 5.73 -10.67
CA PHE A 137 -1.81 6.98 -10.30
C PHE A 137 -0.57 7.15 -11.15
N GLU A 138 -0.62 8.13 -12.05
CA GLU A 138 0.42 8.36 -13.06
C GLU A 138 0.75 9.85 -13.10
N MET A 139 2.02 10.16 -13.36
CA MET A 139 2.47 11.54 -13.58
C MET A 139 2.30 11.87 -15.07
N GLN A 140 1.44 12.83 -15.39
CA GLN A 140 1.34 13.39 -16.73
C GLN A 140 2.12 14.71 -16.77
N GLY A 141 3.38 14.61 -17.18
CA GLY A 141 4.35 15.70 -17.02
C GLY A 141 4.65 15.92 -15.54
N GLN A 142 4.35 17.11 -15.02
CA GLN A 142 4.51 17.45 -13.60
C GLN A 142 3.20 17.32 -12.80
N ASN A 143 2.09 16.92 -13.45
CA ASN A 143 0.79 16.86 -12.81
C ASN A 143 0.42 15.40 -12.46
N PRO A 144 0.22 15.08 -11.17
CA PRO A 144 -0.32 13.79 -10.76
C PRO A 144 -1.77 13.63 -11.23
N VAL A 145 -2.07 12.52 -11.89
CA VAL A 145 -3.41 12.17 -12.37
C VAL A 145 -3.87 10.87 -11.73
N VAL A 146 -5.06 10.92 -11.13
CA VAL A 146 -5.73 9.76 -10.54
C VAL A 146 -6.86 9.32 -11.46
N SER A 147 -6.89 8.03 -11.78
CA SER A 147 -8.01 7.41 -12.47
C SER A 147 -8.33 6.04 -11.87
N PHE A 148 -9.58 5.62 -12.02
CA PHE A 148 -10.03 4.28 -11.65
C PHE A 148 -10.43 3.54 -12.91
N GLY A 149 -9.88 2.36 -13.10
CA GLY A 149 -10.13 1.57 -14.31
C GLY A 149 -10.39 0.10 -13.99
N PRO A 150 -10.85 -0.66 -14.99
CA PRO A 150 -10.94 -2.11 -14.85
C PRO A 150 -9.56 -2.69 -14.55
N TYR A 151 -9.55 -3.82 -13.85
CA TYR A 151 -8.36 -4.62 -13.64
C TYR A 151 -7.73 -4.96 -14.99
N LYS A 152 -6.52 -4.46 -15.23
CA LYS A 152 -5.68 -4.93 -16.34
C LYS A 152 -4.81 -6.06 -15.78
N SER A 153 -5.04 -7.28 -16.25
CA SER A 153 -4.10 -8.36 -15.99
C SER A 153 -2.78 -8.02 -16.67
N GLY A 154 -1.83 -7.48 -15.91
CA GLY A 154 -0.46 -7.36 -16.40
C GLY A 154 0.08 -8.77 -16.64
N LEU A 155 0.50 -9.07 -17.88
CA LEU A 155 1.42 -10.18 -18.11
C LEU A 155 2.65 -9.89 -17.27
N ASN A 156 2.74 -10.57 -16.13
CA ASN A 156 3.76 -10.32 -15.14
C ASN A 156 5.13 -10.48 -15.84
N ARG A 157 5.97 -9.44 -15.88
CA ARG A 157 7.24 -9.42 -16.63
C ARG A 157 8.09 -10.64 -16.30
N ILE A 158 8.04 -11.10 -15.05
CA ILE A 158 8.70 -12.33 -14.58
C ILE A 158 8.15 -13.59 -15.26
N LYS A 159 6.82 -13.69 -15.42
CA LYS A 159 6.19 -14.80 -16.16
C LYS A 159 6.58 -14.75 -17.64
N MET A 160 6.63 -13.55 -18.23
CA MET A 160 7.03 -13.37 -19.63
C MET A 160 8.50 -13.76 -19.86
N VAL A 161 9.42 -13.35 -18.97
CA VAL A 161 10.84 -13.74 -19.02
C VAL A 161 11.00 -15.26 -18.88
N ARG A 162 10.27 -15.91 -17.96
CA ARG A 162 10.29 -17.38 -17.83
C ARG A 162 9.79 -18.07 -19.09
N LEU A 163 8.73 -17.55 -19.70
CA LEU A 163 8.16 -18.10 -20.94
C LEU A 163 9.15 -18.00 -22.10
N ILE A 164 9.82 -16.85 -22.24
CA ILE A 164 10.86 -16.62 -23.24
C ILE A 164 12.05 -17.57 -23.01
N ALA A 165 12.50 -17.73 -21.77
CA ALA A 165 13.62 -18.62 -21.45
C ALA A 165 13.32 -20.09 -21.81
N VAL A 166 12.10 -20.57 -21.51
CA VAL A 166 11.66 -21.93 -21.88
C VAL A 166 11.59 -22.10 -23.39
N ALA A 167 11.03 -21.12 -24.11
CA ALA A 167 10.97 -21.14 -25.58
C ALA A 167 12.37 -21.19 -26.20
N PHE A 168 13.32 -20.41 -25.65
CA PHE A 168 14.71 -20.39 -26.12
C PHE A 168 15.42 -21.73 -25.90
N ALA A 169 15.22 -22.35 -24.73
CA ALA A 169 15.78 -23.67 -24.43
C ALA A 169 15.24 -24.76 -25.37
N LEU A 170 13.94 -24.73 -25.67
CA LEU A 170 13.32 -25.65 -26.64
C LEU A 170 13.88 -25.46 -28.06
N LEU A 171 14.05 -24.22 -28.51
CA LEU A 171 14.67 -23.91 -29.81
C LEU A 171 16.10 -24.44 -29.89
N LEU A 172 16.90 -24.24 -28.84
CA LEU A 172 18.27 -24.73 -28.76
C LEU A 172 18.33 -26.27 -28.81
N TYR A 173 17.43 -26.93 -28.08
CA TYR A 173 17.32 -28.39 -28.09
C TYR A 173 16.99 -28.92 -29.49
N LEU A 174 16.01 -28.33 -30.18
CA LEU A 174 15.65 -28.71 -31.55
C LEU A 174 16.79 -28.49 -32.54
N LEU A 175 17.55 -27.40 -32.39
CA LEU A 175 18.74 -27.11 -33.21
C LEU A 175 19.81 -28.18 -33.04
N VAL A 176 20.15 -28.53 -31.80
CA VAL A 176 21.12 -29.60 -31.50
C VAL A 176 20.63 -30.94 -32.06
N LEU A 177 19.34 -31.25 -31.91
CA LEU A 177 18.76 -32.47 -32.45
C LEU A 177 18.89 -32.53 -33.97
N SER A 178 18.60 -31.43 -34.68
CA SER A 178 18.76 -31.37 -36.14
C SER A 178 20.20 -31.56 -36.60
N LEU A 179 21.17 -31.00 -35.87
CA LEU A 179 22.60 -31.15 -36.17
C LEU A 179 23.07 -32.60 -35.97
N VAL A 180 22.60 -33.26 -34.90
CA VAL A 180 22.92 -34.68 -34.64
C VAL A 180 22.33 -35.59 -35.72
N VAL A 181 21.09 -35.32 -36.15
CA VAL A 181 20.46 -36.07 -37.25
C VAL A 181 21.18 -35.85 -38.58
N ALA A 182 21.57 -34.61 -38.88
CA ALA A 182 22.32 -34.28 -40.10
C ALA A 182 23.70 -34.96 -40.14
N LYS A 183 24.39 -35.10 -39.00
CA LYS A 183 25.70 -35.78 -38.91
C LYS A 183 25.62 -37.31 -39.05
N ARG A 184 24.44 -37.90 -38.86
CA ARG A 184 24.22 -39.37 -38.98
C ARG A 184 23.79 -39.82 -40.38
N ARG A 185 23.51 -38.88 -41.28
CA ARG A 185 23.26 -39.15 -42.70
C ARG A 185 24.55 -38.95 -43.48
#